data_AF-A0AB37D2C1-F1
#
_entry.id   AF-A0AB37D2C1-F1
#
_cell.length_a   1.000
_cell.length_b   1.000
_cell.length_c   1.000
_cell.angle_alpha   90.00
_cell.angle_beta   90.00
_cell.angle_gamma   90.00
#
_symmetry.space_group_name_H-M   'P 1'
#
loop_
_entity.id
_entity.type
_entity.pdbx_description
1 polymer ?
#
loop_
_entity_poly.entity_id
_entity_poly.type
_entity_poly.pdbx_seq_one_letter_code
_entity_poly.pdbx_strand_id
1 'polypeptide(L)'
;MYYPYFRGKQFDLLALRELIEKGLLSEKIQPIIEPVKKTATFQKFLLSAQNYQHPIYLIQNPQLGEFNTETGNIKLETFPVRKASVVSQALETMTQRSEMLIIDQPSIALASDWENNQRKVLVPPEFRLLNKIKGDKILSLDHFTRLPNLNFYQECPDELFSTDYLNYQKRGFVGFSDFSIDNRIYYERVYPSPILSLHLVYFFQDTLRIHHFLSSEEGVTQKEKFLVLMEEVKSWCHLLSSEQLTLGLTILFDYADKEKFPGMGVMRKASVMHHMELMSRYLQ
;
A
#
# COMPACT_ATOMS: atom_id res chain seq x y z
N MET A 1 13.19 -2.49 7.18
CA MET A 1 12.56 -3.01 5.94
C MET A 1 11.07 -2.77 6.00
N TYR A 2 10.50 -2.23 4.94
CA TYR A 2 9.07 -1.92 4.80
C TYR A 2 8.45 -2.77 3.69
N TYR A 3 7.29 -3.38 3.97
CA TYR A 3 6.60 -4.31 3.07
C TYR A 3 5.16 -3.84 2.81
N PRO A 4 4.93 -2.72 2.10
CA PRO A 4 3.59 -2.21 1.88
C PRO A 4 2.76 -3.19 1.05
N TYR A 5 1.54 -3.47 1.51
CA TYR A 5 0.62 -4.38 0.85
C TYR A 5 -0.32 -3.62 -0.08
N PHE A 6 -0.41 -4.05 -1.35
CA PHE A 6 -1.29 -3.49 -2.36
C PHE A 6 -2.17 -4.55 -3.02
N ARG A 7 -3.47 -4.24 -3.20
CA ARG A 7 -4.43 -5.09 -3.94
C ARG A 7 -4.33 -4.93 -5.45
N GLY A 8 -3.12 -4.76 -5.99
CA GLY A 8 -2.84 -4.77 -7.44
C GLY A 8 -3.76 -3.92 -8.31
N LYS A 9 -4.34 -2.83 -7.78
CA LYS A 9 -5.24 -1.95 -8.53
C LYS A 9 -4.43 -1.12 -9.54
N GLN A 10 -5.04 -0.77 -10.66
CA GLN A 10 -4.34 -0.13 -11.78
C GLN A 10 -3.51 1.09 -11.37
N PHE A 11 -4.08 2.02 -10.61
CA PHE A 11 -3.40 3.27 -10.27
C PHE A 11 -2.31 3.10 -9.20
N ASP A 12 -2.46 2.13 -8.29
CA ASP A 12 -1.40 1.78 -7.32
C ASP A 12 -0.21 1.13 -8.06
N LEU A 13 -0.49 0.25 -9.02
CA LEU A 13 0.56 -0.36 -9.86
C LEU A 13 1.26 0.67 -10.76
N LEU A 14 0.52 1.65 -11.30
CA LEU A 14 1.12 2.75 -12.06
C LEU A 14 2.02 3.64 -11.19
N ALA A 15 1.61 3.89 -9.94
CA ALA A 15 2.41 4.65 -8.97
C ALA A 15 3.74 3.94 -8.68
N LEU A 16 3.67 2.68 -8.26
CA LEU A 16 4.86 1.89 -7.95
C LEU A 16 5.77 1.72 -9.16
N ARG A 17 5.20 1.44 -10.35
CA ARG A 17 5.96 1.29 -11.58
C ARG A 17 6.77 2.55 -11.90
N GLU A 18 6.13 3.72 -11.85
CA GLU A 18 6.81 4.97 -12.20
C GLU A 18 7.90 5.35 -11.18
N LEU A 19 7.68 5.08 -9.89
CA LEU A 19 8.73 5.27 -8.89
C LEU A 19 9.93 4.33 -9.12
N ILE A 20 9.68 3.06 -9.47
CA ILE A 20 10.74 2.10 -9.83
C ILE A 20 11.51 2.61 -11.07
N GLU A 21 10.80 2.97 -12.13
CA GLU A 21 11.40 3.44 -13.40
C GLU A 21 12.25 4.70 -13.23
N LYS A 22 11.94 5.53 -12.23
CA LYS A 22 12.69 6.76 -11.92
C LYS A 22 13.73 6.58 -10.81
N GLY A 23 13.89 5.38 -10.26
CA GLY A 23 14.81 5.13 -9.14
C GLY A 23 14.43 5.84 -7.85
N LEU A 24 13.14 6.15 -7.67
CA LEU A 24 12.59 6.87 -6.50
C LEU A 24 11.99 5.93 -5.44
N LEU A 25 11.90 4.62 -5.72
CA LEU A 25 11.50 3.61 -4.75
C LEU A 25 12.73 2.91 -4.18
N SER A 26 12.98 3.04 -2.87
CA SER A 26 14.11 2.39 -2.20
C SER A 26 13.95 0.87 -2.16
N GLU A 27 15.05 0.11 -2.30
CA GLU A 27 15.05 -1.36 -2.15
C GLU A 27 14.67 -1.83 -0.73
N LYS A 28 14.75 -0.92 0.26
CA LYS A 28 14.24 -1.14 1.61
C LYS A 28 12.72 -1.20 1.67
N ILE A 29 12.03 -0.77 0.61
CA ILE A 29 10.59 -0.92 0.39
C ILE A 29 10.38 -2.07 -0.60
N GLN A 30 9.75 -3.14 -0.13
CA GLN A 30 9.49 -4.35 -0.91
C GLN A 30 7.99 -4.60 -0.98
N PRO A 31 7.29 -3.99 -1.97
CA PRO A 31 5.85 -4.12 -2.09
C PRO A 31 5.37 -5.57 -2.19
N ILE A 32 4.31 -5.87 -1.46
CA ILE A 32 3.56 -7.13 -1.56
C ILE A 32 2.35 -6.85 -2.45
N ILE A 33 2.26 -7.54 -3.58
CA ILE A 33 1.22 -7.32 -4.58
C ILE A 33 0.25 -8.50 -4.58
N GLU A 34 -1.00 -8.25 -4.22
CA GLU A 34 -2.10 -9.18 -4.47
C GLU A 34 -2.82 -8.81 -5.77
N PRO A 35 -2.69 -9.60 -6.84
CA PRO A 35 -3.30 -9.28 -8.12
C PRO A 35 -4.80 -9.56 -8.10
N VAL A 36 -5.62 -8.53 -8.34
CA VAL A 36 -7.10 -8.65 -8.36
C VAL A 36 -7.69 -8.70 -9.76
N LYS A 37 -7.00 -8.19 -10.79
CA LYS A 37 -7.47 -8.16 -12.18
C LYS A 37 -6.36 -8.45 -13.19
N LYS A 38 -6.69 -9.14 -14.27
CA LYS A 38 -5.78 -9.45 -15.38
C LYS A 38 -5.68 -8.25 -16.33
N THR A 39 -4.80 -7.30 -16.03
CA THR A 39 -4.63 -6.07 -16.83
C THR A 39 -3.25 -5.97 -17.49
N ALA A 40 -3.15 -5.23 -18.59
CA ALA A 40 -1.87 -4.88 -19.20
C ALA A 40 -0.97 -4.08 -18.24
N THR A 41 -1.57 -3.27 -17.36
CA THR A 41 -0.85 -2.53 -16.31
C THR A 41 -0.12 -3.45 -15.35
N PHE A 42 -0.77 -4.54 -14.91
CA PHE A 42 -0.14 -5.55 -14.05
C PHE A 42 1.07 -6.20 -14.70
N GLN A 43 0.95 -6.61 -15.96
CA GLN A 43 2.08 -7.19 -16.70
C GLN A 43 3.23 -6.18 -16.86
N LYS A 44 2.93 -4.93 -17.24
CA LYS A 44 3.94 -3.88 -17.39
C LYS A 44 4.62 -3.54 -16.06
N PHE A 45 3.89 -3.57 -14.93
CA PHE A 45 4.47 -3.39 -13.61
C PHE A 45 5.47 -4.51 -13.27
N LEU A 46 5.10 -5.78 -13.47
CA LEU A 46 6.00 -6.90 -13.20
C LEU A 46 7.27 -6.86 -14.07
N LEU A 47 7.11 -6.56 -15.36
CA LEU A 47 8.25 -6.39 -16.28
C LEU A 47 9.18 -5.25 -15.83
N SER A 48 8.61 -4.13 -15.38
CA SER A 48 9.37 -3.00 -14.88
C SER A 48 10.14 -3.37 -13.60
N ALA A 49 9.48 -4.00 -12.62
CA ALA A 49 10.15 -4.48 -11.42
C ALA A 49 11.31 -5.43 -11.74
N GLN A 50 11.18 -6.29 -12.75
CA GLN A 50 12.26 -7.18 -13.20
C GLN A 50 13.39 -6.44 -13.90
N ASN A 51 13.08 -5.55 -14.84
CA ASN A 51 14.07 -4.80 -15.61
C ASN A 51 14.96 -3.93 -14.71
N TYR A 52 14.37 -3.32 -13.68
CA TYR A 52 15.08 -2.50 -12.70
C TYR A 52 15.54 -3.31 -11.48
N GLN A 53 15.36 -4.64 -11.49
CA GLN A 53 15.71 -5.54 -10.39
C GLN A 53 15.13 -5.13 -9.03
N HIS A 54 14.01 -4.42 -9.01
CA HIS A 54 13.39 -3.94 -7.78
C HIS A 54 12.74 -5.10 -7.01
N PRO A 55 13.09 -5.28 -5.73
CA PRO A 55 12.56 -6.38 -4.93
C PRO A 55 11.07 -6.22 -4.63
N ILE A 56 10.23 -7.10 -5.20
CA ILE A 56 8.79 -7.21 -4.86
C ILE A 56 8.45 -8.60 -4.34
N TYR A 57 7.24 -8.77 -3.80
CA TYR A 57 6.60 -10.06 -3.56
C TYR A 57 5.26 -10.13 -4.31
N LEU A 58 5.04 -11.20 -5.07
CA LEU A 58 3.76 -11.45 -5.74
C LEU A 58 3.00 -12.55 -5.00
N ILE A 59 1.77 -12.27 -4.58
CA ILE A 59 0.90 -13.29 -4.00
C ILE A 59 0.44 -14.24 -5.09
N GLN A 60 0.74 -15.53 -4.94
CA GLN A 60 0.45 -16.57 -5.93
C GLN A 60 -0.88 -17.32 -5.70
N ASN A 61 -1.48 -17.14 -4.52
CA ASN A 61 -2.82 -17.62 -4.18
C ASN A 61 -3.69 -16.46 -3.68
N PRO A 62 -3.99 -15.45 -4.52
CA PRO A 62 -4.80 -14.31 -4.13
C PRO A 62 -6.17 -14.76 -3.63
N GLN A 63 -6.69 -14.09 -2.61
CA GLN A 63 -7.98 -14.45 -2.00
C GLN A 63 -9.15 -13.73 -2.67
N LEU A 64 -8.87 -12.74 -3.53
CA LEU A 64 -9.86 -11.88 -4.17
C LEU A 64 -9.55 -11.70 -5.66
N GLY A 65 -10.59 -11.40 -6.44
CA GLY A 65 -10.47 -11.01 -7.84
C GLY A 65 -10.29 -12.16 -8.84
N GLU A 66 -9.98 -11.81 -10.10
CA GLU A 66 -10.00 -12.71 -11.26
C GLU A 66 -8.92 -13.80 -11.26
N PHE A 67 -7.95 -13.69 -10.36
CA PHE A 67 -6.88 -14.67 -10.19
C PHE A 67 -7.19 -15.72 -9.13
N ASN A 68 -8.24 -15.54 -8.31
CA ASN A 68 -8.66 -16.53 -7.31
C ASN A 68 -9.31 -17.76 -7.97
N THR A 69 -8.51 -18.50 -8.74
CA THR A 69 -8.84 -19.70 -9.51
C THR A 69 -7.58 -20.53 -9.62
N GLU A 70 -7.69 -21.85 -9.76
CA GLU A 70 -6.53 -22.74 -9.91
C GLU A 70 -5.65 -22.33 -11.11
N THR A 71 -6.25 -22.10 -12.28
CA THR A 71 -5.53 -21.63 -13.47
C THR A 71 -4.88 -20.25 -13.26
N GLY A 72 -5.53 -19.37 -12.48
CA GLY A 72 -4.98 -18.08 -12.08
C GLY A 72 -3.71 -18.25 -11.24
N ASN A 73 -3.75 -19.12 -10.24
CA ASN A 73 -2.63 -19.40 -9.35
C ASN A 73 -1.44 -19.98 -10.12
N ILE A 74 -1.67 -20.98 -10.98
CA ILE A 74 -0.63 -21.58 -11.84
C ILE A 74 0.03 -20.50 -12.70
N LYS A 75 -0.76 -19.60 -13.31
CA LYS A 75 -0.21 -18.47 -14.09
C LYS A 75 0.63 -17.53 -13.22
N LEU A 76 0.22 -17.25 -12.00
CA LEU A 76 0.98 -16.39 -11.08
C LEU A 76 2.31 -17.02 -10.67
N GLU A 77 2.37 -18.34 -10.49
CA GLU A 77 3.61 -19.07 -10.20
C GLU A 77 4.66 -18.88 -11.28
N THR A 78 4.26 -18.83 -12.56
CA THR A 78 5.20 -18.71 -13.70
C THR A 78 5.99 -17.41 -13.78
N PHE A 79 5.56 -16.33 -13.11
CA PHE A 79 6.29 -15.07 -13.17
C PHE A 79 7.60 -15.15 -12.37
N PRO A 80 8.76 -14.78 -12.93
CA PRO A 80 10.04 -14.86 -12.22
C PRO A 80 10.23 -13.66 -11.27
N VAL A 81 9.42 -13.63 -10.21
CA VAL A 81 9.49 -12.68 -9.09
C VAL A 81 9.29 -13.46 -7.79
N ARG A 82 9.82 -12.95 -6.67
CA ARG A 82 9.65 -13.61 -5.37
C ARG A 82 8.16 -13.76 -5.04
N LYS A 83 7.82 -14.88 -4.41
CA LYS A 83 6.45 -15.28 -4.13
C LYS A 83 6.09 -15.06 -2.67
N ALA A 84 4.85 -14.65 -2.48
CA ALA A 84 4.18 -14.73 -1.20
C ALA A 84 2.97 -15.65 -1.32
N SER A 85 2.60 -16.29 -0.21
CA SER A 85 1.35 -17.05 -0.13
C SER A 85 0.54 -16.65 1.09
N VAL A 86 -0.77 -16.48 0.90
CA VAL A 86 -1.71 -16.38 2.02
C VAL A 86 -1.87 -17.76 2.64
N VAL A 87 -1.82 -17.84 3.97
CA VAL A 87 -2.07 -19.09 4.71
C VAL A 87 -3.57 -19.34 4.75
N SER A 88 -4.08 -19.97 3.69
CA SER A 88 -5.50 -20.33 3.50
C SER A 88 -5.79 -21.82 3.75
N GLN A 89 -4.76 -22.61 4.09
CA GLN A 89 -4.84 -24.01 4.49
C GLN A 89 -3.68 -24.34 5.44
N ALA A 90 -3.71 -25.50 6.08
CA ALA A 90 -2.66 -25.93 7.01
C ALA A 90 -1.28 -25.97 6.32
N LEU A 91 -0.26 -25.43 7.00
CA LEU A 91 1.05 -25.18 6.39
C LEU A 91 1.70 -26.45 5.83
N GLU A 92 1.56 -27.56 6.54
CA GLU A 92 2.07 -28.89 6.18
C GLU A 92 1.38 -29.50 4.95
N THR A 93 0.23 -28.96 4.53
CA THR A 93 -0.48 -29.40 3.32
C THR A 93 -0.22 -28.48 2.11
N MET A 94 0.48 -27.36 2.31
CA MET A 94 0.80 -26.43 1.23
C MET A 94 1.87 -27.01 0.31
N THR A 95 1.53 -27.19 -0.97
CA THR A 95 2.45 -27.66 -2.02
C THR A 95 3.24 -26.52 -2.66
N GLN A 96 2.64 -25.32 -2.71
CA GLN A 96 3.24 -24.15 -3.34
C GLN A 96 4.41 -23.61 -2.51
N ARG A 97 5.57 -23.46 -3.17
CA ARG A 97 6.74 -22.83 -2.56
C ARG A 97 6.64 -21.32 -2.67
N SER A 98 6.91 -20.62 -1.57
CA SER A 98 6.98 -19.16 -1.50
C SER A 98 8.03 -18.73 -0.48
N GLU A 99 8.58 -17.54 -0.65
CA GLU A 99 9.58 -16.96 0.25
C GLU A 99 8.93 -16.22 1.43
N MET A 100 7.65 -15.87 1.31
CA MET A 100 6.87 -15.19 2.34
C MET A 100 5.50 -15.84 2.55
N LEU A 101 5.08 -15.91 3.81
CA LEU A 101 3.74 -16.30 4.23
C LEU A 101 2.98 -15.09 4.77
N ILE A 102 1.67 -15.04 4.51
CA ILE A 102 0.80 -13.95 4.96
C ILE A 102 -0.33 -14.54 5.80
N ILE A 103 -0.44 -14.09 7.04
CA ILE A 103 -1.53 -14.49 7.93
C ILE A 103 -2.73 -13.57 7.72
N ASP A 104 -3.77 -14.11 7.09
CA ASP A 104 -5.08 -13.44 6.97
C ASP A 104 -6.16 -14.17 7.80
N GLN A 105 -6.02 -15.49 7.99
CA GLN A 105 -6.93 -16.30 8.82
C GLN A 105 -6.19 -16.85 10.06
N PRO A 106 -6.37 -16.24 11.24
CA PRO A 106 -5.68 -16.67 12.47
C PRO A 106 -5.92 -18.12 12.85
N SER A 107 -7.12 -18.66 12.62
CA SER A 107 -7.50 -20.03 12.97
C SER A 107 -6.61 -21.07 12.27
N ILE A 108 -6.39 -20.90 10.96
CA ILE A 108 -5.55 -21.80 10.15
C ILE A 108 -4.09 -21.71 10.58
N ALA A 109 -3.60 -20.49 10.81
CA ALA A 109 -2.24 -20.27 11.28
C ALA A 109 -2.00 -20.90 12.65
N LEU A 110 -2.96 -20.83 13.58
CA LEU A 110 -2.85 -21.45 14.90
C LEU A 110 -2.88 -22.98 14.85
N ALA A 111 -3.62 -23.56 13.91
CA ALA A 111 -3.72 -25.00 13.72
C ALA A 111 -2.51 -25.61 12.99
N SER A 112 -1.81 -24.82 12.17
CA SER A 112 -0.66 -25.28 11.37
C SER A 112 0.56 -25.65 12.21
N ASP A 113 1.41 -26.52 11.65
CA ASP A 113 2.76 -26.75 12.18
C ASP A 113 3.75 -25.69 11.68
N TRP A 114 4.50 -25.09 12.62
CA TRP A 114 5.48 -24.05 12.34
C TRP A 114 6.92 -24.44 12.70
N GLU A 115 7.16 -25.64 13.25
CA GLU A 115 8.47 -26.04 13.79
C GLU A 115 9.62 -25.80 12.80
N ASN A 116 9.38 -26.08 11.52
CA ASN A 116 10.39 -26.00 10.46
C ASN A 116 10.26 -24.76 9.57
N ASN A 117 9.46 -23.76 9.94
CA ASN A 117 9.28 -22.58 9.10
C ASN A 117 10.53 -21.67 9.10
N GLN A 118 11.15 -21.54 7.92
CA GLN A 118 12.27 -20.62 7.65
C GLN A 118 11.85 -19.39 6.83
N ARG A 119 10.59 -19.32 6.40
CA ARG A 119 10.07 -18.23 5.56
C ARG A 119 9.72 -17.02 6.42
N LYS A 120 9.80 -15.83 5.81
CA LYS A 120 9.28 -14.61 6.43
C LYS A 120 7.77 -14.70 6.57
N VAL A 121 7.22 -14.23 7.68
CA VAL A 121 5.79 -14.29 7.97
C VAL A 121 5.27 -12.90 8.26
N LEU A 122 4.37 -12.41 7.41
CA LEU A 122 3.59 -11.21 7.65
C LEU A 122 2.48 -11.54 8.65
N VAL A 123 2.54 -10.96 9.85
CA VAL A 123 1.72 -11.37 11.00
C VAL A 123 1.08 -10.17 11.70
N PRO A 124 -0.23 -10.21 12.04
CA PRO A 124 -0.84 -9.21 12.90
C PRO A 124 -0.29 -9.34 14.34
N PRO A 125 -0.32 -8.27 15.15
CA PRO A 125 0.23 -8.28 16.50
C PRO A 125 -0.67 -9.01 17.52
N GLU A 126 -1.21 -10.17 17.16
CA GLU A 126 -2.01 -11.00 18.06
C GLU A 126 -1.11 -11.91 18.88
N PHE A 127 -1.22 -11.84 20.20
CA PHE A 127 -0.38 -12.58 21.14
C PHE A 127 -0.27 -14.08 20.83
N ARG A 128 -1.40 -14.73 20.53
CA ARG A 128 -1.42 -16.18 20.22
C ARG A 128 -0.66 -16.50 18.94
N LEU A 129 -0.81 -15.69 17.90
CA LEU A 129 -0.09 -15.85 16.64
C LEU A 129 1.41 -15.62 16.82
N LEU A 130 1.78 -14.55 17.53
CA LEU A 130 3.18 -14.21 17.77
C LEU A 130 3.95 -15.30 18.54
N ASN A 131 3.27 -16.01 19.46
CA ASN A 131 3.87 -17.12 20.21
C ASN A 131 3.93 -18.43 19.40
N LYS A 132 2.91 -18.69 18.56
CA LYS A 132 2.82 -19.92 17.75
C LYS A 132 3.77 -19.88 16.55
N ILE A 133 3.82 -18.76 15.83
CA ILE A 133 4.53 -18.64 14.55
C ILE A 133 6.04 -18.55 14.78
N LYS A 134 6.78 -19.48 14.16
CA LYS A 134 8.24 -19.51 14.12
C LYS A 134 8.79 -18.88 12.84
N GLY A 135 10.05 -18.46 12.90
CA GLY A 135 10.74 -17.74 11.83
C GLY A 135 10.64 -16.21 11.94
N ASP A 136 11.18 -15.56 10.91
CA ASP A 136 11.24 -14.12 10.76
C ASP A 136 9.85 -13.51 10.63
N LYS A 137 9.46 -12.67 11.59
CA LYS A 137 8.16 -12.01 11.60
C LYS A 137 8.24 -10.59 11.07
N ILE A 138 7.30 -10.22 10.23
CA ILE A 138 7.06 -8.86 9.74
C ILE A 138 5.75 -8.40 10.39
N LEU A 139 5.80 -7.29 11.12
CA LEU A 139 4.61 -6.71 11.74
C LEU A 139 3.64 -6.22 10.66
N SER A 140 2.40 -6.67 10.69
CA SER A 140 1.33 -6.21 9.81
C SER A 140 0.28 -5.46 10.61
N LEU A 141 0.12 -4.17 10.33
CA LEU A 141 -0.89 -3.34 10.97
C LEU A 141 -1.63 -2.49 9.94
N ASP A 142 -2.90 -2.28 10.22
CA ASP A 142 -3.76 -1.50 9.35
C ASP A 142 -4.08 -0.16 9.98
N HIS A 143 -3.25 0.83 9.66
CA HIS A 143 -3.31 2.14 10.30
C HIS A 143 -4.29 3.12 9.66
N PHE A 144 -4.71 2.87 8.41
CA PHE A 144 -5.59 3.81 7.71
C PHE A 144 -7.01 3.75 8.28
N THR A 145 -7.42 4.81 8.99
CA THR A 145 -8.77 4.98 9.53
C THR A 145 -9.79 5.09 8.40
N ARG A 146 -10.51 4.01 8.09
CA ARG A 146 -11.62 4.04 7.13
C ARG A 146 -12.89 4.52 7.81
N LEU A 147 -13.41 5.65 7.35
CA LEU A 147 -14.71 6.17 7.77
C LEU A 147 -15.82 5.82 6.77
N PRO A 148 -17.05 5.53 7.24
CA PRO A 148 -18.17 5.19 6.37
C PRO A 148 -18.67 6.37 5.53
N ASN A 149 -18.40 7.61 5.97
CA ASN A 149 -18.68 8.85 5.25
C ASN A 149 -17.39 9.68 5.19
N LEU A 150 -17.06 10.17 3.98
CA LEU A 150 -15.87 10.98 3.75
C LEU A 150 -15.90 12.31 4.52
N ASN A 151 -17.07 12.89 4.78
CA ASN A 151 -17.17 14.13 5.56
C ASN A 151 -16.68 13.97 7.00
N PHE A 152 -16.69 12.76 7.55
CA PHE A 152 -16.25 12.54 8.92
C PHE A 152 -14.75 12.75 9.12
N TYR A 153 -13.94 12.79 8.05
CA TYR A 153 -12.54 13.20 8.19
C TYR A 153 -12.39 14.67 8.60
N GLN A 154 -13.42 15.52 8.47
CA GLN A 154 -13.38 16.91 8.96
C GLN A 154 -13.26 17.00 10.49
N GLU A 155 -13.73 15.97 11.22
CA GLU A 155 -13.66 15.94 12.69
C GLU A 155 -12.22 15.74 13.20
N CYS A 156 -11.40 15.04 12.42
CA CYS A 156 -9.98 14.83 12.70
C CYS A 156 -9.20 14.83 11.39
N PRO A 157 -8.95 16.02 10.80
CA PRO A 157 -8.32 16.12 9.49
C PRO A 157 -6.84 15.75 9.52
N ASP A 158 -6.21 15.73 10.69
CA ASP A 158 -4.80 15.40 10.87
C ASP A 158 -4.60 14.38 11.99
N GLU A 159 -4.22 13.15 11.64
CA GLU A 159 -4.08 12.04 12.58
C GLU A 159 -2.71 11.33 12.50
N LEU A 160 -2.40 10.56 13.54
CA LEU A 160 -1.23 9.68 13.51
C LEU A 160 -1.45 8.58 12.47
N PHE A 161 -0.51 8.41 11.54
CA PHE A 161 -0.55 7.29 10.60
C PHE A 161 0.28 6.13 11.10
N SER A 162 1.58 6.30 11.41
CA SER A 162 2.38 5.18 11.92
C SER A 162 3.61 5.62 12.68
N THR A 163 4.01 4.78 13.64
CA THR A 163 5.32 4.81 14.31
C THR A 163 6.06 3.48 14.19
N ASP A 164 5.58 2.55 13.36
CA ASP A 164 6.10 1.18 13.34
C ASP A 164 7.55 1.11 12.90
N TYR A 165 7.95 1.95 11.95
CA TYR A 165 9.33 2.06 11.46
C TYR A 165 10.35 2.41 12.56
N LEU A 166 9.92 3.06 13.64
CA LEU A 166 10.79 3.41 14.79
C LEU A 166 11.09 2.20 15.70
N ASN A 167 10.13 1.28 15.85
CA ASN A 167 10.11 0.36 16.99
C ASN A 167 9.95 -1.12 16.61
N TYR A 168 9.72 -1.48 15.34
CA TYR A 168 9.51 -2.88 14.94
C TYR A 168 10.68 -3.80 15.35
N GLN A 169 11.93 -3.34 15.27
CA GLN A 169 13.10 -4.12 15.67
C GLN A 169 13.14 -4.37 17.18
N LYS A 170 12.87 -3.34 17.99
CA LYS A 170 12.78 -3.47 19.47
C LYS A 170 11.69 -4.45 19.90
N ARG A 171 10.66 -4.62 19.07
CA ARG A 171 9.56 -5.57 19.25
C ARG A 171 9.85 -6.97 18.69
N GLY A 172 11.07 -7.22 18.18
CA GLY A 172 11.50 -8.53 17.68
C GLY A 172 11.07 -8.86 16.24
N PHE A 173 10.68 -7.86 15.44
CA PHE A 173 10.32 -8.03 14.03
C PHE A 173 11.50 -7.68 13.12
N VAL A 174 11.59 -8.36 11.96
CA VAL A 174 12.60 -8.07 10.92
C VAL A 174 12.15 -7.01 9.91
N GLY A 175 10.89 -6.62 9.98
CA GLY A 175 10.30 -5.56 9.17
C GLY A 175 8.91 -5.19 9.66
N PHE A 176 8.31 -4.21 8.99
CA PHE A 176 6.94 -3.79 9.20
C PHE A 176 6.22 -3.66 7.86
N SER A 177 4.90 -3.63 7.92
CA SER A 177 3.99 -3.64 6.79
C SER A 177 2.69 -3.00 7.21
N ASP A 178 2.06 -2.37 6.23
CA ASP A 178 0.72 -1.85 6.32
C ASP A 178 0.01 -2.07 4.98
N PHE A 179 -1.22 -1.57 4.89
CA PHE A 179 -2.02 -1.59 3.67
C PHE A 179 -1.95 -0.24 2.93
N SER A 180 -0.86 0.50 3.12
CA SER A 180 -0.70 1.88 2.66
C SER A 180 -1.96 2.71 2.96
N ILE A 181 -2.31 3.66 2.10
CA ILE A 181 -3.57 4.38 2.17
C ILE A 181 -4.63 3.49 1.52
N ASP A 182 -5.64 3.03 2.26
CA ASP A 182 -6.83 2.31 1.72
C ASP A 182 -6.58 1.10 0.77
N ASN A 183 -5.71 0.14 1.14
CA ASN A 183 -5.60 -1.15 0.41
C ASN A 183 -6.07 -2.39 1.18
N ARG A 184 -6.54 -2.28 2.43
CA ARG A 184 -6.97 -3.47 3.19
C ARG A 184 -8.20 -4.11 2.54
N ILE A 185 -9.20 -3.28 2.27
CA ILE A 185 -10.50 -3.70 1.75
C ILE A 185 -10.50 -3.53 0.22
N TYR A 186 -11.00 -4.57 -0.46
CA TYR A 186 -11.21 -4.52 -1.90
C TYR A 186 -12.68 -4.23 -2.20
N TYR A 187 -12.91 -3.15 -2.93
CA TYR A 187 -14.23 -2.79 -3.45
C TYR A 187 -14.24 -3.06 -4.96
N GLU A 188 -15.15 -3.93 -5.42
CA GLU A 188 -15.29 -4.21 -6.85
C GLU A 188 -15.89 -3.04 -7.61
N ARG A 189 -16.77 -2.29 -6.94
CA ARG A 189 -17.39 -1.06 -7.44
C ARG A 189 -17.21 0.04 -6.38
N VAL A 190 -16.81 1.21 -6.85
CA VAL A 190 -16.78 2.43 -6.02
C VAL A 190 -17.88 3.34 -6.55
N TYR A 191 -18.75 3.79 -5.66
CA TYR A 191 -19.80 4.73 -6.01
C TYR A 191 -19.24 6.15 -6.04
N PRO A 192 -19.72 7.00 -6.95
CA PRO A 192 -19.30 8.39 -6.98
C PRO A 192 -19.66 9.08 -5.66
N SER A 193 -18.69 9.81 -5.11
CA SER A 193 -18.87 10.66 -3.94
C SER A 193 -19.22 12.09 -4.37
N PRO A 194 -20.09 12.80 -3.63
CA PRO A 194 -20.33 14.22 -3.88
C PRO A 194 -19.09 15.07 -3.59
N ILE A 195 -18.17 14.61 -2.74
CA ILE A 195 -16.92 15.31 -2.39
C ILE A 195 -15.69 14.57 -2.88
N LEU A 196 -14.63 15.32 -3.15
CA LEU A 196 -13.27 14.84 -3.32
C LEU A 196 -12.61 14.69 -1.96
N SER A 197 -11.87 13.59 -1.79
CA SER A 197 -10.93 13.41 -0.70
C SER A 197 -9.54 13.12 -1.25
N LEU A 198 -8.53 13.66 -0.58
CA LEU A 198 -7.12 13.37 -0.82
C LEU A 198 -6.43 13.16 0.52
N HIS A 199 -5.75 12.02 0.65
CA HIS A 199 -5.02 11.69 1.86
C HIS A 199 -3.53 11.72 1.56
N LEU A 200 -2.78 12.52 2.30
CA LEU A 200 -1.33 12.66 2.14
C LEU A 200 -0.65 12.43 3.48
N VAL A 201 0.39 11.62 3.47
CA VAL A 201 1.20 11.35 4.67
C VAL A 201 2.39 12.28 4.73
N TYR A 202 2.85 12.62 5.93
CA TYR A 202 4.04 13.46 6.10
C TYR A 202 4.74 13.16 7.43
N PHE A 203 6.02 13.51 7.53
CA PHE A 203 6.76 13.37 8.77
C PHE A 203 6.62 14.62 9.62
N PHE A 204 6.31 14.43 10.91
CA PHE A 204 6.30 15.49 11.90
C PHE A 204 6.79 14.94 13.23
N GLN A 205 7.83 15.56 13.80
CA GLN A 205 8.44 15.16 15.08
C GLN A 205 8.72 13.64 15.14
N ASP A 206 9.40 13.12 14.11
CA ASP A 206 9.75 11.69 13.96
C ASP A 206 8.56 10.72 13.96
N THR A 207 7.34 11.20 13.71
CA THR A 207 6.16 10.36 13.49
C THR A 207 5.64 10.52 12.07
N LEU A 208 5.10 9.45 11.49
CA LEU A 208 4.41 9.55 10.21
C LEU A 208 2.95 9.87 10.49
N ARG A 209 2.48 11.02 10.02
CA ARG A 209 1.11 11.51 10.15
C ARG A 209 0.41 11.43 8.80
N ILE A 210 -0.92 11.52 8.83
CA ILE A 210 -1.76 11.60 7.63
C ILE A 210 -2.71 12.78 7.76
N HIS A 211 -2.76 13.59 6.71
CA HIS A 211 -3.70 14.68 6.57
C HIS A 211 -4.77 14.33 5.53
N HIS A 212 -6.02 14.64 5.84
CA HIS A 212 -7.21 14.36 5.05
C HIS A 212 -7.77 15.65 4.47
N PHE A 213 -7.41 15.95 3.23
CA PHE A 213 -7.93 17.09 2.49
C PHE A 213 -9.30 16.73 1.90
N LEU A 214 -10.29 17.62 2.05
CA LEU A 214 -11.65 17.41 1.57
C LEU A 214 -12.14 18.62 0.79
N SER A 215 -12.81 18.40 -0.34
CA SER A 215 -13.51 19.48 -1.04
C SER A 215 -14.86 19.78 -0.41
N SER A 216 -15.41 20.97 -0.64
CA SER A 216 -16.79 21.30 -0.29
C SER A 216 -17.85 20.48 -1.04
N GLU A 217 -19.03 20.33 -0.43
CA GLU A 217 -20.18 19.65 -1.04
C GLU A 217 -20.84 20.47 -2.16
N GLU A 218 -20.87 21.79 -2.02
CA GLU A 218 -21.77 22.67 -2.78
C GLU A 218 -21.34 22.92 -4.24
N GLY A 219 -22.29 22.71 -5.17
CA GLY A 219 -22.50 23.51 -6.39
C GLY A 219 -21.42 23.56 -7.48
N VAL A 220 -20.22 23.04 -7.26
CA VAL A 220 -19.07 23.23 -8.16
C VAL A 220 -18.68 21.96 -8.91
N THR A 221 -18.10 22.14 -10.10
CA THR A 221 -17.55 21.08 -10.94
C THR A 221 -16.40 20.35 -10.23
N GLN A 222 -16.10 19.11 -10.64
CA GLN A 222 -14.96 18.35 -10.10
C GLN A 222 -13.61 19.09 -10.29
N LYS A 223 -13.49 19.92 -11.34
CA LYS A 223 -12.34 20.82 -11.54
C LYS A 223 -12.22 21.83 -10.41
N GLU A 224 -13.28 22.58 -10.14
CA GLU A 224 -13.28 23.61 -9.10
C GLU A 224 -13.04 23.01 -7.71
N LYS A 225 -13.67 21.87 -7.39
CA LYS A 225 -13.41 21.11 -6.15
C LYS A 225 -11.95 20.77 -5.99
N PHE A 226 -11.33 20.30 -7.07
CA PHE A 226 -9.91 19.94 -7.07
C PHE A 226 -9.01 21.17 -6.89
N LEU A 227 -9.29 22.29 -7.57
CA LEU A 227 -8.47 23.50 -7.44
C LEU A 227 -8.52 24.07 -6.02
N VAL A 228 -9.70 24.12 -5.40
CA VAL A 228 -9.84 24.55 -3.99
C VAL A 228 -9.07 23.62 -3.06
N LEU A 229 -9.21 22.30 -3.25
CA LEU A 229 -8.46 21.30 -2.47
C LEU A 229 -6.94 21.49 -2.64
N MET A 230 -6.48 21.84 -3.84
CA MET A 230 -5.05 22.03 -4.11
C MET A 230 -4.48 23.33 -3.52
N GLU A 231 -5.27 24.38 -3.34
CA GLU A 231 -4.85 25.57 -2.58
C GLU A 231 -4.58 25.22 -1.11
N GLU A 232 -5.41 24.36 -0.51
CA GLU A 232 -5.17 23.86 0.84
C GLU A 232 -3.88 23.00 0.89
N VAL A 233 -3.73 22.05 -0.03
CA VAL A 233 -2.50 21.23 -0.15
C VAL A 233 -1.25 22.11 -0.32
N LYS A 234 -1.35 23.21 -1.08
CA LYS A 234 -0.26 24.17 -1.29
C LYS A 234 0.12 24.88 0.01
N SER A 235 -0.87 25.26 0.84
CA SER A 235 -0.61 25.85 2.16
C SER A 235 0.12 24.87 3.11
N TRP A 236 -0.15 23.56 2.96
CA TRP A 236 0.49 22.48 3.71
C TRP A 236 1.83 22.00 3.13
N CYS A 237 2.26 22.55 1.99
CA CYS A 237 3.42 22.04 1.25
C CYS A 237 4.70 21.95 2.11
N HIS A 238 4.93 22.92 2.99
CA HIS A 238 6.07 22.96 3.91
C HIS A 238 6.09 21.79 4.92
N LEU A 239 4.93 21.25 5.29
CA LEU A 239 4.80 20.07 6.15
C LEU A 239 4.87 18.78 5.34
N LEU A 240 4.20 18.75 4.18
CA LEU A 240 4.16 17.58 3.30
C LEU A 240 5.54 17.25 2.71
N SER A 241 6.38 18.26 2.52
CA SER A 241 7.69 18.11 1.90
C SER A 241 8.64 19.23 2.36
N SER A 242 9.56 18.93 3.28
CA SER A 242 10.47 19.92 3.87
C SER A 242 11.59 20.40 2.93
N GLU A 243 12.01 19.59 1.96
CA GLU A 243 13.19 19.91 1.11
C GLU A 243 12.86 19.91 -0.39
N GLN A 244 12.29 18.82 -0.89
CA GLN A 244 12.02 18.63 -2.31
C GLN A 244 10.68 17.95 -2.51
N LEU A 245 9.83 18.50 -3.38
CA LEU A 245 8.55 17.88 -3.72
C LEU A 245 8.73 16.42 -4.12
N THR A 246 7.86 15.55 -3.63
CA THR A 246 7.74 14.20 -4.19
C THR A 246 7.13 14.28 -5.58
N LEU A 247 7.39 13.30 -6.42
CA LEU A 247 6.79 13.18 -7.73
C LEU A 247 5.26 13.13 -7.66
N GLY A 248 4.71 12.52 -6.60
CA GLY A 248 3.27 12.55 -6.33
C GLY A 248 2.71 13.96 -6.17
N LEU A 249 3.36 14.80 -5.34
CA LEU A 249 2.97 16.20 -5.16
C LEU A 249 3.18 17.02 -6.44
N THR A 250 4.30 16.81 -7.14
CA THR A 250 4.58 17.47 -8.42
C THR A 250 3.48 17.19 -9.44
N ILE A 251 3.00 15.95 -9.55
CA ILE A 251 1.87 15.61 -10.43
C ILE A 251 0.63 16.42 -10.04
N LEU A 252 0.29 16.50 -8.75
CA LEU A 252 -0.90 17.21 -8.31
C LEU A 252 -0.82 18.72 -8.61
N PHE A 253 0.32 19.35 -8.29
CA PHE A 253 0.54 20.78 -8.57
C PHE A 253 0.58 21.07 -10.07
N ASP A 254 1.21 20.22 -10.88
CA ASP A 254 1.22 20.36 -12.35
C ASP A 254 -0.18 20.40 -12.96
N TYR A 255 -1.11 19.62 -12.40
CA TYR A 255 -2.51 19.62 -12.84
C TYR A 255 -3.27 20.86 -12.34
N ALA A 256 -3.01 21.29 -11.10
CA ALA A 256 -3.58 22.51 -10.54
C ALA A 256 -3.14 23.76 -11.34
N ASP A 257 -1.85 23.89 -11.65
CA ASP A 257 -1.27 25.00 -12.42
C ASP A 257 -1.81 25.06 -13.86
N LYS A 258 -2.17 23.90 -14.43
CA LYS A 258 -2.84 23.80 -15.75
C LYS A 258 -4.35 23.98 -15.66
N GLU A 259 -4.88 24.26 -14.47
CA GLU A 259 -6.30 24.31 -14.13
C GLU A 259 -7.10 23.10 -14.61
N LYS A 260 -6.59 21.89 -14.39
CA LYS A 260 -7.20 20.64 -14.87
C LYS A 260 -7.42 19.65 -13.73
N PHE A 261 -8.61 19.07 -13.67
CA PHE A 261 -8.85 17.90 -12.82
C PHE A 261 -8.18 16.66 -13.42
N PRO A 262 -7.27 15.99 -12.70
CA PRO A 262 -6.58 14.82 -13.22
C PRO A 262 -7.44 13.53 -13.20
N GLY A 263 -8.57 13.56 -12.50
CA GLY A 263 -9.39 12.38 -12.24
C GLY A 263 -8.95 11.62 -10.98
N MET A 264 -9.90 10.94 -10.35
CA MET A 264 -9.70 10.22 -9.07
C MET A 264 -8.56 9.20 -9.11
N GLY A 265 -8.39 8.51 -10.24
CA GLY A 265 -7.33 7.53 -10.40
C GLY A 265 -5.94 8.15 -10.33
N VAL A 266 -5.75 9.32 -10.94
CA VAL A 266 -4.45 10.02 -10.92
C VAL A 266 -4.21 10.65 -9.55
N MET A 267 -5.25 11.16 -8.87
CA MET A 267 -5.12 11.60 -7.46
C MET A 267 -4.67 10.44 -6.56
N ARG A 268 -5.27 9.26 -6.72
CA ARG A 268 -4.88 8.05 -6.01
C ARG A 268 -3.43 7.66 -6.29
N LYS A 269 -3.06 7.64 -7.57
CA LYS A 269 -1.68 7.38 -8.00
C LYS A 269 -0.70 8.35 -7.32
N ALA A 270 -0.99 9.64 -7.36
CA ALA A 270 -0.15 10.68 -6.77
C ALA A 270 0.01 10.52 -5.25
N SER A 271 -1.07 10.21 -4.53
CA SER A 271 -1.05 9.95 -3.08
C SER A 271 -0.16 8.74 -2.74
N VAL A 272 -0.27 7.63 -3.49
CA VAL A 272 0.60 6.46 -3.31
C VAL A 272 2.05 6.81 -3.64
N MET A 273 2.29 7.55 -4.72
CA MET A 273 3.65 7.97 -5.10
C MET A 273 4.28 8.83 -4.01
N HIS A 274 3.54 9.80 -3.48
CA HIS A 274 4.00 10.65 -2.40
C HIS A 274 4.36 9.84 -1.16
N HIS A 275 3.48 8.94 -0.70
CA HIS A 275 3.74 8.08 0.45
C HIS A 275 5.00 7.21 0.25
N MET A 276 5.08 6.48 -0.86
CA MET A 276 6.19 5.55 -1.09
C MET A 276 7.52 6.25 -1.30
N GLU A 277 7.54 7.41 -1.96
CA GLU A 277 8.74 8.21 -2.13
C GLU A 277 9.20 8.84 -0.80
N LEU A 278 8.26 9.34 0.01
CA LEU A 278 8.56 9.88 1.34
C LEU A 278 9.20 8.81 2.24
N MET A 279 8.61 7.61 2.27
CA MET A 279 9.19 6.47 3.00
C MET A 279 10.52 6.02 2.41
N SER A 280 10.71 6.14 1.09
CA SER A 280 11.97 5.78 0.44
C SER A 280 13.10 6.70 0.90
N ARG A 281 12.85 8.01 0.94
CA ARG A 281 13.82 9.01 1.43
C ARG A 281 14.15 8.80 2.90
N TYR A 282 13.14 8.51 3.73
CA TYR A 282 13.36 8.29 5.16
C TYR A 282 14.15 7.00 5.46
N LEU A 283 13.86 5.93 4.74
CA LEU A 283 14.47 4.63 5.01
C LEU A 283 15.88 4.49 4.44
N GLN A 284 16.31 5.36 3.51
CA GLN A 284 17.61 5.28 2.83
C GLN A 284 18.80 5.17 3.79
#